data_AF-A0A730ASP9-F1
#
_entry.id   AF-A0A730ASP9-F1
#
_cell.length_a   1.000
_cell.length_b   1.000
_cell.length_c   1.000
_cell.angle_alpha   90.00
_cell.angle_beta   90.00
_cell.angle_gamma   90.00
#
_symmetry.space_group_name_H-M   'P 1'
#
loop_
_entity.id
_entity.type
_entity.pdbx_description
1 polymer ?
#
loop_
_entity_poly.entity_id
_entity_poly.type
_entity_poly.pdbx_seq_one_letter_code
_entity_poly.pdbx_strand_id
1 'polypeptide(L)'
;MNRITTGVIASLLIVATALGWTTSHYHGNAVKYKDQRDTVTHNLKMANETISDMKTRQRDVAALDAKYTKELADAQTRNTDLQRRLAAGGRVRVEGRCTVPTTANTAGASRVGNAATVELSRTAGQNVL
;
A
#
# COMPACT_ATOMS: atom_id res chain seq x y z
N MET A 1 33.29 1.20 79.70
CA MET A 1 32.05 1.41 78.93
C MET A 1 30.90 0.78 79.69
N ASN A 2 29.85 1.55 80.01
CA ASN A 2 28.69 1.05 80.75
C ASN A 2 27.88 0.09 79.89
N ARG A 3 27.40 -1.01 80.50
CA ARG A 3 26.56 -2.01 79.82
C ARG A 3 25.32 -1.41 79.15
N ILE A 4 24.79 -0.33 79.73
CA ILE A 4 23.66 0.44 79.17
C ILE A 4 24.04 1.08 77.83
N THR A 5 25.21 1.73 77.74
CA THR A 5 25.68 2.40 76.51
C THR A 5 25.88 1.38 75.39
N THR A 6 26.44 0.21 75.70
CA THR A 6 26.59 -0.88 74.71
C THR A 6 25.24 -1.41 74.22
N GLY A 7 24.27 -1.57 75.13
CA GLY A 7 22.92 -2.02 74.76
C GLY A 7 22.20 -1.04 73.83
N VAL A 8 22.26 0.26 74.13
CA VAL A 8 21.65 1.31 73.29
C VAL A 8 22.27 1.35 71.89
N ILE A 9 23.60 1.28 71.80
CA ILE A 9 24.30 1.26 70.50
C ILE A 9 23.90 0.02 69.70
N ALA A 10 23.85 -1.16 70.33
CA ALA A 10 23.43 -2.39 69.66
C ALA A 10 21.99 -2.30 69.12
N SER A 11 21.05 -1.77 69.91
CA SER A 11 19.66 -1.57 69.48
C SER A 11 19.54 -0.59 68.30
N LEU A 12 20.28 0.52 68.33
CA LEU A 12 20.28 1.49 67.22
C LEU A 12 20.82 0.88 65.92
N LEU A 13 21.88 0.07 65.99
CA LEU A 13 22.41 -0.62 64.81
C LEU A 13 21.41 -1.62 64.23
N ILE A 14 20.67 -2.35 65.06
CA ILE A 14 19.64 -3.28 64.60
C ILE A 14 18.49 -2.52 63.91
N VAL A 15 18.06 -1.40 64.46
CA VAL A 15 17.02 -0.57 63.84
C VAL A 15 17.50 0.00 62.50
N ALA A 16 18.74 0.49 62.43
CA ALA A 16 19.30 1.03 61.19
C ALA A 16 19.41 -0.03 60.09
N THR A 17 19.86 -1.25 60.41
CA THR A 17 19.95 -2.34 59.42
C THR A 17 18.56 -2.80 58.96
N ALA A 18 17.58 -2.89 59.87
CA ALA A 18 16.20 -3.22 59.52
C ALA A 18 15.57 -2.17 58.59
N LEU A 19 15.78 -0.88 58.86
CA LEU A 19 15.30 0.21 57.99
C LEU A 19 15.99 0.21 56.62
N GLY A 20 17.29 -0.04 56.56
CA GLY A 20 18.03 -0.17 55.30
C GLY A 20 17.54 -1.34 54.45
N TRP A 21 17.32 -2.50 55.08
CA TRP A 21 16.83 -3.70 54.38
C TRP A 21 15.41 -3.51 53.85
N THR A 22 14.50 -2.98 54.68
CA THR A 22 13.11 -2.72 54.26
C THR A 22 13.06 -1.71 53.12
N THR A 23 13.79 -0.60 53.22
CA THR A 23 13.85 0.42 52.16
C THR A 23 14.35 -0.18 50.84
N SER A 24 15.42 -0.97 50.89
CA SER A 24 15.97 -1.65 49.70
C SER A 24 14.96 -2.64 49.09
N HIS A 25 14.27 -3.42 49.93
CA HIS A 25 13.26 -4.38 49.51
C HIS A 25 12.07 -3.69 48.80
N TYR A 26 11.54 -2.61 49.38
CA TYR A 26 10.43 -1.86 48.77
C TYR A 26 10.85 -1.09 47.52
N HIS A 27 12.06 -0.51 47.51
CA HIS A 27 12.59 0.18 46.34
C HIS A 27 12.75 -0.78 45.15
N GLY A 28 13.33 -1.95 45.37
CA GLY A 28 13.48 -2.97 44.32
C GLY A 28 12.13 -3.41 43.73
N ASN A 29 11.10 -3.55 44.57
CA ASN A 29 9.77 -3.92 44.10
C ASN A 29 9.07 -2.77 43.34
N ALA A 30 9.25 -1.52 43.79
CA ALA A 30 8.72 -0.34 43.12
C ALA A 30 9.35 -0.12 41.74
N VAL A 31 10.67 -0.33 41.60
CA VAL A 31 11.37 -0.23 40.32
C VAL A 31 10.88 -1.31 39.36
N LYS A 32 10.75 -2.57 39.80
CA LYS A 32 10.21 -3.66 38.97
C LYS A 32 8.79 -3.37 38.49
N TYR A 33 7.93 -2.88 39.38
CA TYR A 33 6.55 -2.55 39.01
C TYR A 33 6.47 -1.39 38.01
N LYS A 34 7.32 -0.37 38.18
CA LYS A 34 7.45 0.73 37.24
C LYS A 34 7.90 0.24 35.86
N ASP A 35 8.95 -0.59 35.82
CA ASP A 35 9.49 -1.14 34.57
C ASP A 35 8.48 -2.00 33.81
N GLN A 36 7.74 -2.85 34.52
CA GLN A 36 6.64 -3.63 33.94
C GLN A 36 5.55 -2.73 33.35
N ARG A 37 5.16 -1.68 34.07
CA ARG A 37 4.15 -0.73 33.58
C ARG A 37 4.63 0.05 32.37
N ASP A 38 5.86 0.52 32.38
CA ASP A 38 6.43 1.29 31.28
C ASP A 38 6.55 0.41 30.03
N THR A 39 6.96 -0.86 30.19
CA THR A 39 6.98 -1.87 29.12
C THR A 39 5.59 -2.12 28.54
N VAL A 40 4.58 -2.37 29.38
CA VAL A 40 3.20 -2.61 28.91
C VAL A 40 2.63 -1.37 28.23
N THR A 41 2.87 -0.18 28.79
CA THR A 41 2.39 1.09 28.22
C THR A 41 3.03 1.34 26.85
N HIS A 42 4.33 1.07 26.71
CA HIS A 42 5.04 1.17 25.45
C HIS A 42 4.48 0.19 24.41
N ASN A 43 4.32 -1.08 24.78
CA ASN A 43 3.75 -2.11 23.89
C ASN A 43 2.32 -1.77 23.47
N LEU A 44 1.50 -1.28 24.41
CA LEU A 44 0.13 -0.85 24.13
C LEU A 44 0.12 0.34 23.17
N LYS A 45 1.01 1.31 23.36
CA LYS A 45 1.15 2.46 22.45
C LYS A 45 1.53 2.01 21.04
N MET A 46 2.53 1.14 20.90
CA MET A 46 2.94 0.59 19.59
C MET A 46 1.80 -0.17 18.90
N ALA A 47 1.05 -0.99 19.66
CA ALA A 47 -0.10 -1.71 19.13
C ALA A 47 -1.19 -0.74 18.65
N ASN A 48 -1.46 0.31 19.42
CA ASN A 48 -2.45 1.33 19.06
C ASN A 48 -2.03 2.12 17.81
N GLU A 49 -0.77 2.51 17.71
CA GLU A 49 -0.20 3.14 16.51
C GLU A 49 -0.36 2.24 15.27
N THR A 50 -0.03 0.95 15.42
CA THR A 50 -0.20 -0.05 14.35
C THR A 50 -1.67 -0.20 13.92
N ILE A 51 -2.61 -0.25 14.87
CA ILE A 51 -4.04 -0.35 14.58
C ILE A 51 -4.53 0.91 13.84
N SER A 52 -4.07 2.09 14.26
CA SER A 52 -4.43 3.36 13.62
C SER A 52 -3.92 3.43 12.17
N ASP A 53 -2.68 2.99 11.95
CA ASP A 53 -2.08 2.86 10.63
C ASP A 53 -2.86 1.86 9.75
N MET A 54 -3.18 0.67 10.27
CA MET A 54 -4.02 -0.31 9.57
C MET A 54 -5.39 0.26 9.19
N LYS A 55 -6.05 1.01 10.08
CA LYS A 55 -7.35 1.65 9.78
C LYS A 55 -7.24 2.70 8.67
N THR A 56 -6.15 3.45 8.63
CA THR A 56 -5.92 4.44 7.58
C THR A 56 -5.72 3.75 6.24
N ARG A 57 -4.85 2.73 6.18
CA ARG A 57 -4.67 1.93 4.96
C ARG A 57 -5.97 1.27 4.47
N GLN A 58 -6.81 0.75 5.38
CA GLN A 58 -8.10 0.19 4.97
C GLN A 58 -9.03 1.22 4.31
N ARG A 59 -9.07 2.45 4.85
CA ARG A 59 -9.85 3.55 4.25
C ARG A 59 -9.30 3.94 2.90
N ASP A 60 -7.98 4.04 2.77
CA ASP A 60 -7.33 4.39 1.51
C ASP A 60 -7.56 3.32 0.44
N VAL A 61 -7.46 2.03 0.81
CA VAL A 61 -7.77 0.91 -0.08
C VAL A 61 -9.24 0.92 -0.50
N ALA A 62 -10.17 1.21 0.41
CA ALA A 62 -11.59 1.33 0.08
C ALA A 62 -11.88 2.51 -0.86
N ALA A 63 -11.20 3.64 -0.67
CA ALA A 63 -11.29 4.78 -1.59
C ALA A 63 -10.72 4.45 -2.97
N LEU A 64 -9.61 3.71 -3.01
CA LEU A 64 -8.98 3.25 -4.25
C LEU A 64 -9.88 2.26 -4.99
N ASP A 65 -10.50 1.32 -4.27
CA ASP A 65 -11.44 0.34 -4.80
C ASP A 65 -12.69 1.02 -5.39
N ALA A 66 -13.26 2.00 -4.67
CA ALA A 66 -14.38 2.79 -5.18
C ALA A 66 -14.02 3.59 -6.43
N LYS A 67 -12.80 4.17 -6.47
CA LYS A 67 -12.29 4.88 -7.65
C LYS A 67 -12.20 3.95 -8.86
N TYR A 68 -11.53 2.81 -8.71
CA TYR A 68 -11.33 1.89 -9.84
C TYR A 68 -12.61 1.17 -10.27
N THR A 69 -13.53 0.89 -9.35
CA THR A 69 -14.85 0.36 -9.69
C THR A 69 -15.62 1.35 -10.57
N LYS A 70 -15.57 2.65 -10.23
CA LYS A 70 -16.21 3.69 -11.05
C LYS A 70 -15.55 3.80 -12.43
N GLU A 71 -14.22 3.82 -12.48
CA GLU A 71 -13.47 3.87 -13.75
C GLU A 71 -13.77 2.65 -14.63
N LEU A 72 -13.90 1.45 -14.03
CA LEU A 72 -14.28 0.23 -14.74
C LEU A 72 -15.69 0.33 -15.34
N ALA A 73 -16.67 0.80 -14.56
CA ALA A 73 -18.05 0.97 -15.02
C ALA A 73 -18.15 2.03 -16.14
N ASP A 74 -17.40 3.12 -16.04
CA ASP A 74 -17.33 4.14 -17.08
C ASP A 74 -16.68 3.61 -18.36
N ALA A 75 -15.57 2.88 -18.24
CA ALA A 75 -14.91 2.25 -19.39
C ALA A 75 -15.83 1.23 -20.08
N GLN A 76 -16.58 0.43 -19.30
CA GLN A 76 -17.56 -0.52 -19.84
C GLN A 76 -18.70 0.21 -20.56
N THR A 77 -19.18 1.32 -20.01
CA THR A 77 -20.20 2.17 -20.65
C THR A 77 -19.69 2.74 -21.97
N ARG A 78 -18.46 3.27 -22.01
CA ARG A 78 -17.86 3.77 -23.25
C ARG A 78 -17.66 2.66 -24.29
N ASN A 79 -17.25 1.46 -23.87
CA ASN A 79 -17.06 0.34 -24.78
C ASN A 79 -18.40 -0.13 -25.38
N THR A 80 -19.44 -0.29 -24.56
CA THR A 80 -20.78 -0.64 -25.04
C THR A 80 -21.36 0.44 -25.96
N ASP A 81 -21.08 1.72 -25.71
CA ASP A 81 -21.44 2.81 -26.62
C ASP A 81 -20.73 2.72 -27.96
N LEU A 82 -19.41 2.51 -27.95
CA LEU A 82 -18.62 2.32 -29.16
C LEU A 82 -19.11 1.11 -29.97
N GLN A 83 -19.38 -0.01 -29.32
CA GLN A 83 -19.94 -1.20 -29.97
C GLN A 83 -21.28 -0.91 -30.63
N ARG A 84 -22.17 -0.17 -29.95
CA ARG A 84 -23.47 0.23 -30.51
C ARG A 84 -23.30 1.14 -31.73
N ARG A 85 -22.39 2.11 -31.66
CA ARG A 85 -22.08 3.01 -32.79
C ARG A 85 -21.52 2.24 -33.98
N LEU A 86 -20.63 1.29 -33.75
CA LEU A 86 -20.09 0.41 -34.79
C LEU A 86 -21.18 -0.48 -35.42
N ALA A 87 -22.08 -1.05 -34.60
CA ALA A 87 -23.20 -1.84 -35.09
C ALA A 87 -24.20 -1.01 -35.93
N ALA A 88 -24.35 0.29 -35.62
CA ALA A 88 -25.13 1.23 -36.40
C ALA A 88 -24.42 1.75 -37.67
N GLY A 89 -23.25 1.20 -38.02
CA GLY A 89 -22.48 1.59 -39.22
C GLY A 89 -21.51 2.76 -39.02
N GLY A 90 -21.25 3.13 -37.76
CA GLY A 90 -20.18 4.06 -37.41
C GLY A 90 -18.80 3.48 -37.72
N ARG A 91 -17.83 4.35 -38.03
CA ARG A 91 -16.48 3.94 -38.42
C ARG A 91 -15.44 4.41 -37.41
N VAL A 92 -14.39 3.61 -37.21
CA VAL A 92 -13.26 3.89 -36.30
C VAL A 92 -11.99 4.06 -37.12
N ARG A 93 -11.21 5.09 -36.79
CA ARG A 93 -9.86 5.26 -37.33
C ARG A 93 -8.92 4.33 -36.58
N VAL A 94 -8.19 3.52 -37.32
CA VAL A 94 -7.17 2.64 -36.77
C VAL A 94 -5.85 3.11 -37.32
N GLU A 95 -4.90 3.45 -36.44
CA GLU A 95 -3.55 3.74 -36.92
C GLU A 95 -2.92 2.41 -37.39
N GLY A 96 -2.63 2.33 -38.68
CA GLY A 96 -2.01 1.16 -39.29
C GLY A 96 -0.68 1.53 -39.94
N ARG A 97 0.29 0.62 -39.88
CA ARG A 97 1.50 0.68 -40.70
C ARG A 97 1.42 -0.36 -41.80
N CYS A 98 1.37 0.08 -43.05
CA CYS A 98 1.58 -0.78 -44.20
C CYS A 98 3.08 -0.83 -44.54
N THR A 99 3.76 -1.91 -44.19
CA THR A 99 5.10 -2.20 -44.73
C THR A 99 4.92 -2.75 -46.15
N VAL A 100 5.18 -1.91 -47.15
CA VAL A 100 5.22 -2.34 -48.56
C VAL A 100 6.50 -3.17 -48.76
N PRO A 101 6.42 -4.43 -49.25
CA PRO A 101 7.62 -5.15 -49.64
C PRO A 101 8.23 -4.47 -50.87
N THR A 102 9.45 -3.93 -50.74
CA THR A 102 10.20 -3.39 -51.88
C THR A 102 10.78 -4.52 -52.71
N THR A 103 9.98 -5.12 -53.60
CA THR A 103 10.53 -5.79 -54.78
C THR A 103 10.68 -4.73 -55.88
N ALA A 104 11.80 -4.00 -55.83
CA ALA A 104 12.17 -3.07 -56.89
C ALA A 104 12.52 -3.87 -58.15
N ASN A 105 11.56 -4.00 -59.08
CA ASN A 105 11.85 -4.40 -60.45
C ASN A 105 11.73 -3.15 -61.34
N THR A 106 12.91 -2.65 -61.71
CA THR A 106 13.28 -1.83 -62.89
C THR A 106 12.40 -0.64 -63.29
N ALA A 107 13.02 0.54 -63.22
CA ALA A 107 12.52 1.81 -63.71
C ALA A 107 11.98 1.73 -65.16
N GLY A 108 10.73 2.16 -65.35
CA GLY A 108 10.10 2.27 -66.66
C GLY A 108 8.82 3.11 -66.62
N ALA A 109 8.96 4.38 -67.01
CA ALA A 109 7.91 5.41 -67.20
C ALA A 109 7.07 5.76 -65.96
N SER A 110 6.74 7.05 -65.79
CA SER A 110 5.80 7.56 -64.79
C SER A 110 4.42 6.92 -64.98
N ARG A 111 4.22 5.75 -64.40
CA ARG A 111 2.95 5.05 -64.32
C ARG A 111 2.60 4.92 -62.86
N VAL A 112 1.33 5.17 -62.55
CA VAL A 112 0.76 4.90 -61.23
C VAL A 112 1.00 3.43 -60.93
N GLY A 113 1.86 3.13 -59.97
CA GLY A 113 2.09 1.75 -59.53
C GLY A 113 0.80 1.20 -58.90
N ASN A 114 0.36 0.03 -59.34
CA ASN A 114 -0.77 -0.66 -58.73
C ASN A 114 -0.30 -1.23 -57.38
N ALA A 115 -0.45 -0.45 -56.32
CA ALA A 115 -0.16 -0.91 -54.96
C ALA A 115 -1.08 -2.09 -54.63
N ALA A 116 -0.54 -3.13 -53.99
CA ALA A 116 -1.34 -4.27 -53.57
C ALA A 116 -2.52 -3.80 -52.70
N THR A 117 -3.74 -4.18 -53.07
CA THR A 117 -4.95 -3.91 -52.30
C THR A 117 -4.80 -4.48 -50.90
N VAL A 118 -4.98 -3.65 -49.87
CA VAL A 118 -5.09 -4.13 -48.49
C VAL A 118 -6.47 -4.78 -48.37
N GLU A 119 -6.52 -6.12 -48.47
CA GLU A 119 -7.76 -6.85 -48.24
C GLU A 119 -8.06 -6.91 -46.75
N LEU A 120 -8.99 -6.06 -46.31
CA LEU A 120 -9.69 -6.23 -45.05
C LEU A 120 -10.85 -7.20 -45.30
N SER A 121 -11.11 -8.11 -44.34
CA SER A 121 -12.31 -8.95 -44.42
C SER A 121 -13.55 -8.08 -44.56
N ARG A 122 -14.60 -8.56 -45.25
CA ARG A 122 -15.85 -7.81 -45.45
C ARG A 122 -16.36 -7.20 -44.13
N THR A 123 -16.24 -7.96 -43.04
CA THR A 123 -16.62 -7.57 -41.69
C THR A 123 -15.69 -6.49 -41.11
N ALA A 124 -14.38 -6.58 -41.29
CA ALA A 124 -13.43 -5.58 -40.80
C ALA A 124 -13.47 -4.28 -41.62
N GLY A 125 -13.57 -4.36 -42.94
CA GLY A 125 -13.61 -3.20 -43.84
C GLY A 125 -14.88 -2.35 -43.73
N GLN A 126 -15.95 -2.90 -43.15
CA GLN A 126 -17.21 -2.18 -42.97
C GLN A 126 -17.08 -1.00 -41.98
N ASN A 127 -16.25 -1.17 -40.95
CA ASN A 127 -16.20 -0.28 -39.78
C ASN A 127 -14.84 0.42 -39.58
N VAL A 128 -13.85 0.19 -40.44
CA VAL A 128 -12.53 0.81 -40.38
C VAL A 128 -12.43 1.93 -41.43
N LEU A 129 -11.88 3.08 -41.02
CA LEU A 129 -11.51 4.22 -41.89
C LEU A 129 -10.01 4.33 -42.02
#